data_AF-A0A073CR07-F1
#
_entry.id   AF-A0A073CR07-F1
#
_cell.length_a   1.000
_cell.length_b   1.000
_cell.length_c   1.000
_cell.angle_alpha   90.00
_cell.angle_beta   90.00
_cell.angle_gamma   90.00
#
_symmetry.space_group_name_H-M   'P 1'
#
loop_
_entity.id
_entity.type
_entity.pdbx_description
1 polymer ?
#
loop_
_entity_poly.entity_id
_entity_poly.type
_entity_poly.pdbx_seq_one_letter_code
_entity_poly.pdbx_strand_id
1 'polypeptide(L)' 'MTGRLGQIVYTSTTLNPNSKVWLSVAGKPLTVLGGEGLEIPQPITRSTFDREFRF' A
#
# COMPACT_ATOMS: atom_id res chain seq x y z
N MET A 1 -5.29 9.11 -5.38
CA MET A 1 -5.23 8.25 -4.18
C MET A 1 -3.91 7.49 -4.09
N THR A 2 -3.41 6.98 -5.21
CA THR A 2 -2.10 6.32 -5.35
C THR A 2 -0.92 7.05 -4.69
N GLY A 3 -0.78 8.36 -4.85
CA GLY A 3 0.33 9.10 -4.22
C GLY A 3 0.36 9.01 -2.69
N ARG A 4 -0.82 9.01 -2.03
CA ARG A 4 -0.93 8.85 -0.57
C ARG A 4 -0.57 7.41 -0.14
N LEU A 5 -1.01 6.41 -0.92
CA LEU A 5 -0.61 5.02 -0.70
C LEU A 5 0.91 4.86 -0.83
N GLY A 6 1.51 5.43 -1.88
CA GLY A 6 2.95 5.42 -2.09
C GLY A 6 3.71 6.05 -0.93
N GLN A 7 3.25 7.21 -0.45
CA GLN A 7 3.84 7.87 0.72
C GLN A 7 3.85 6.95 1.96
N ILE A 8 2.73 6.28 2.26
CA ILE A 8 2.64 5.36 3.40
C ILE A 8 3.61 4.18 3.20
N VAL A 9 3.59 3.53 2.03
CA VAL A 9 4.45 2.37 1.74
C VAL A 9 5.93 2.75 1.84
N TYR A 10 6.35 3.82 1.17
CA TYR A 10 7.75 4.22 1.12
C TYR A 10 8.27 4.70 2.48
N THR A 11 7.47 5.47 3.22
CA THR A 11 7.84 5.93 4.57
C THR A 11 7.95 4.77 5.54
N SER A 12 6.97 3.86 5.56
CA SER A 12 6.93 2.72 6.50
C SER A 12 8.04 1.69 6.26
N THR A 13 8.57 1.65 5.03
CA THR A 13 9.66 0.74 4.63
C THR A 13 11.02 1.44 4.52
N THR A 14 11.18 2.63 5.11
CA THR A 14 12.44 3.40 5.03
C THR A 14 13.64 2.61 5.57
N LEU A 15 13.45 1.89 6.68
CA LEU A 15 14.53 1.10 7.32
C LEU A 15 14.81 -0.23 6.61
N ASN A 16 13.80 -0.79 5.92
CA ASN A 16 13.95 -2.02 5.13
C ASN A 16 13.00 -1.96 3.91
N PRO A 17 13.54 -1.66 2.71
CA PRO A 17 12.76 -1.56 1.48
C PRO A 17 11.98 -2.82 1.08
N ASN A 18 12.36 -3.98 1.61
CA ASN A 18 11.73 -5.27 1.32
C ASN A 18 10.65 -5.67 2.34
N SER A 19 10.42 -4.83 3.36
CA SER A 19 9.38 -5.08 4.36
C SER A 19 7.98 -5.09 3.75
N LYS A 20 7.14 -5.95 4.33
CA LYS A 20 5.70 -6.04 4.05
C LYS A 20 4.93 -5.03 4.91
N VAL A 21 3.97 -4.34 4.31
CA VAL A 21 3.10 -3.37 4.99
C VAL A 21 1.67 -3.90 4.96
N TRP A 22 1.05 -4.01 6.14
CA TRP A 22 -0.38 -4.31 6.28
C TRP A 22 -1.12 -3.03 6.61
N LEU A 23 -2.15 -2.72 5.82
CA LEU A 23 -3.04 -1.59 6.10
C LEU A 23 -4.36 -2.11 6.64
N SER A 24 -4.87 -1.48 7.69
CA SER A 24 -6.15 -1.85 8.30
C SER A 24 -6.95 -0.62 8.69
N VAL A 25 -8.27 -0.70 8.57
CA VAL A 25 -9.23 0.30 9.06
C VAL A 25 -10.21 -0.42 9.98
N ALA A 26 -10.39 0.10 11.21
CA ALA A 26 -11.23 -0.53 12.23
C ALA A 26 -10.89 -2.02 12.47
N GLY A 27 -9.60 -2.36 12.43
CA GLY A 27 -9.10 -3.73 12.64
C GLY A 27 -9.29 -4.69 11.46
N LYS A 28 -9.89 -4.25 10.35
CA LYS A 28 -10.07 -5.06 9.13
C LYS A 28 -9.04 -4.68 8.08
N PRO A 29 -8.48 -5.65 7.32
CA PRO A 29 -7.57 -5.35 6.22
C PRO A 29 -8.20 -4.38 5.21
N LEU A 30 -7.44 -3.36 4.81
CA LEU A 30 -7.85 -2.42 3.78
C LEU A 30 -7.50 -3.01 2.41
N THR A 31 -8.47 -3.68 1.77
CA THR A 31 -8.30 -4.29 0.45
C THR A 31 -8.76 -3.40 -0.70
N VAL A 32 -9.62 -2.41 -0.44
CA VAL A 32 -10.07 -1.41 -1.42
C VAL A 32 -10.01 -0.01 -0.80
N LEU A 33 -9.30 0.91 -1.43
CA LEU A 33 -9.18 2.31 -1.01
C LEU A 33 -10.00 3.22 -1.93
N GLY A 34 -11.08 3.80 -1.39
CA GLY A 34 -11.87 4.84 -2.07
C GLY A 34 -13.21 4.38 -2.66
N GLY A 35 -13.95 3.50 -1.99
CA GLY A 35 -15.29 3.06 -2.45
C GLY A 35 -15.19 1.99 -3.55
N GLU A 36 -15.28 2.41 -4.81
CA GLU A 36 -15.00 1.58 -6.02
C GLU A 36 -13.51 1.64 -6.43
N GLY A 37 -12.65 2.02 -5.49
CA GLY A 37 -11.32 2.56 -5.77
C GLY A 37 -10.21 1.53 -5.93
N LEU A 38 -9.04 1.89 -5.44
CA LEU A 38 -7.80 1.16 -5.66
C LEU A 38 -7.82 -0.18 -4.92
N GLU A 39 -7.75 -1.29 -5.63
CA GLU A 39 -7.48 -2.59 -5.03
C GLU A 39 -6.05 -2.63 -4.48
N ILE A 40 -5.90 -2.99 -3.21
CA ILE A 40 -4.60 -3.01 -2.53
C ILE A 40 -4.31 -4.47 -2.14
N PRO A 41 -3.35 -5.14 -2.80
CA PRO A 41 -2.91 -6.45 -2.36
C PRO A 41 -2.28 -6.33 -0.96
N GLN A 42 -2.70 -7.21 -0.05
CA GLN A 42 -2.21 -7.23 1.33
C GLN A 42 -1.38 -8.51 1.57
N PRO A 43 -0.17 -8.39 2.13
CA PRO A 43 0.55 -7.14 2.38
C PRO A 43 1.04 -6.47 1.09
N ILE A 44 1.15 -5.14 1.12
CA ILE A 44 1.79 -4.37 0.05
C ILE A 44 3.30 -4.23 0.33
N THR A 45 4.12 -4.22 -0.72
CA THR A 45 5.57 -3.95 -0.70
C THR A 45 5.89 -2.81 -1.66
N ARG A 46 7.11 -2.26 -1.62
CA ARG A 46 7.56 -1.31 -2.66
C ARG A 46 7.47 -1.92 -4.05
N SER A 47 7.86 -3.19 -4.20
CA SER A 47 7.83 -3.88 -5.49
C SER A 47 6.42 -4.06 -6.05
N THR A 48 5.44 -4.40 -5.20
CA THR A 48 4.04 -4.47 -5.67
C THR A 48 3.49 -3.08 -5.93
N PHE A 49 3.80 -2.08 -5.10
CA PHE A 49 3.38 -0.70 -5.36
C PHE A 49 3.91 -0.18 -6.71
N ASP A 50 5.19 -0.37 -6.99
CA ASP A 50 5.81 0.10 -8.22
C ASP A 50 5.24 -0.63 -9.45
N ARG A 51 4.97 -1.92 -9.35
CA ARG A 51 4.40 -2.70 -10.46
C ARG A 51 2.96 -2.30 -10.79
N GLU A 52 2.12 -2.09 -9.78
CA GLU A 52 0.69 -1.90 -9.98
C GLU A 52 0.30 -0.42 -10.16
N PHE A 53 1.13 0.52 -9.66
CA PHE A 53 0.69 1.91 -9.50
C PHE A 53 1.68 3.01 -9.91
N ARG A 54 2.91 2.68 -10.29
CA ARG A 54 3.88 3.68 -10.75
C ARG A 54 3.77 3.83 -12.27
N PHE A 55 3.36 5.02 -12.70
CA PHE A 55 3.35 5.45 -14.10
C PHE A 55 4.69 6.13 -14.47
#